data_AF-A0A0V0XVK3-F1
#
_entry.id   AF-A0A0V0XVK3-F1
#
_cell.length_a   1.000
_cell.length_b   1.000
_cell.length_c   1.000
_cell.angle_alpha   90.00
_cell.angle_beta   90.00
_cell.angle_gamma   90.00
#
_symmetry.space_group_name_H-M   'P 1'
#
loop_
_entity.id
_entity.type
_entity.pdbx_description
1 polymer ?
#
loop_
_entity_poly.entity_id
_entity_poly.type
_entity_poly.pdbx_seq_one_letter_code
_entity_poly.pdbx_strand_id
1 'polypeptide(L)'
;LGKQYLHPKRKVLVWWTCSLNRPGLHTDEDYMIKELERGAVQILRDLLTTELVVLRKLKFPHNLVHTLLDIELFRNLFFVYMRNKVEKLTHGHYPAPSHIVNVVRKGYKFGIGDGLKAEAKAFGLVATSPESKSLLHLFTLSTECKKNPFAPAKKEPKSLAVIGAGLMGCGIAQVSIYNGFVTYLKDVDKGALLQGERSIAKHLDKRVKQRAITTLEKDNMMANLFLSVDYEAIKNADLVIEAVYEDVQLKQKVLREIAFDRTV
;
A
#
# COMPACT_ATOMS: atom_id res chain seq x y z
N LEU A 1 17.55 0.58 32.27
CA LEU A 1 16.09 0.81 32.38
C LEU A 1 15.69 1.89 31.39
N GLY A 2 15.44 1.50 30.13
CA GLY A 2 15.11 2.44 29.06
C GLY A 2 13.66 2.89 29.18
N LYS A 3 13.42 4.20 29.15
CA LYS A 3 12.09 4.80 29.23
C LYS A 3 11.19 4.21 28.13
N GLN A 4 10.14 3.51 28.54
CA GLN A 4 9.10 2.99 27.67
C GLN A 4 8.13 4.12 27.37
N TYR A 5 8.15 4.63 26.14
CA TYR A 5 7.21 5.65 25.70
C TYR A 5 6.06 4.98 24.95
N LEU A 6 4.84 5.13 25.48
CA LEU A 6 3.62 4.96 24.69
C LEU A 6 3.66 6.00 23.55
N HIS A 7 4.11 5.60 22.37
CA HIS A 7 3.99 6.41 21.16
C HIS A 7 2.69 6.05 20.42
N PRO A 8 1.66 6.93 20.43
CA PRO A 8 0.45 6.68 19.68
C PRO A 8 0.63 7.20 18.24
N LYS A 9 0.59 6.31 17.24
CA LYS A 9 0.27 6.77 15.87
C LYS A 9 -1.19 7.26 15.85
N ARG A 10 -1.47 8.21 14.95
CA ARG A 10 -2.63 9.14 14.94
C ARG A 10 -4.06 8.52 14.98
N LYS A 11 -4.24 7.20 14.97
CA LYS A 11 -5.56 6.54 15.03
C LYS A 11 -5.67 5.73 16.33
N VAL A 12 -6.75 5.95 17.08
CA VAL A 12 -7.04 5.41 18.44
C VAL A 12 -7.25 3.88 18.47
N LEU A 13 -6.98 3.16 17.39
CA LEU A 13 -7.31 1.75 17.27
C LEU A 13 -6.38 0.83 18.08
N VAL A 14 -5.13 1.26 18.29
CA VAL A 14 -4.11 0.48 19.00
C VAL A 14 -3.65 1.27 20.23
N TRP A 15 -3.71 0.65 21.40
CA TRP A 15 -3.40 1.27 22.68
C TRP A 15 -1.90 1.33 23.00
N TRP A 16 -1.12 0.35 22.52
CA TRP A 16 0.33 0.27 22.75
C TRP A 16 1.06 -0.19 21.48
N THR A 17 2.27 0.33 21.26
CA THR A 17 3.13 -0.11 20.17
C THR A 17 4.52 -0.42 20.72
N CYS A 18 5.10 -1.53 20.25
CA CYS A 18 6.49 -1.89 20.54
C CYS A 18 7.36 -1.47 19.35
N SER A 19 8.30 -0.54 19.55
CA SER A 19 9.31 -0.24 18.52
C SER A 19 10.49 -1.19 18.70
N LEU A 20 10.64 -2.13 17.77
CA LEU A 20 11.69 -3.14 17.80
C LEU A 20 12.99 -2.61 17.18
N ASN A 21 13.49 -1.49 17.71
CA ASN A 21 14.77 -0.90 17.30
C ASN A 21 15.77 -1.03 18.45
N ARG A 22 16.40 -2.20 18.56
CA ARG A 22 17.73 -2.32 19.16
C ARG A 22 18.67 -2.92 18.12
N PRO A 23 19.75 -2.23 17.72
CA PRO A 23 20.78 -2.85 16.92
C PRO A 23 21.53 -3.84 17.81
N GLY A 24 21.31 -5.14 17.60
CA GLY A 24 22.00 -6.18 18.37
C GLY A 24 21.35 -7.56 18.34
N LEU A 25 22.02 -8.47 17.65
CA LEU A 25 22.04 -9.93 17.76
C LEU A 25 20.83 -10.82 17.40
N HIS A 26 19.60 -10.33 17.29
CA HIS A 26 18.48 -11.21 16.87
C HIS A 26 17.61 -10.54 15.80
N THR A 27 17.81 -10.93 14.54
CA THR A 27 16.89 -10.69 13.41
C THR A 27 15.79 -11.75 13.32
N ASP A 28 15.75 -12.67 14.27
CA ASP A 28 14.85 -13.82 14.25
C ASP A 28 13.42 -13.40 14.62
N GLU A 29 12.45 -13.76 13.78
CA GLU A 29 11.02 -13.52 14.04
C GLU A 29 10.59 -14.04 15.43
N ASP A 30 11.21 -15.15 15.87
CA ASP A 30 10.99 -15.75 17.19
C ASP A 30 11.36 -14.82 18.34
N TYR A 31 12.44 -14.04 18.21
CA TYR A 31 12.82 -13.07 19.23
C TYR A 31 11.81 -11.92 19.31
N MET A 32 11.32 -11.48 18.15
CA MET A 32 10.34 -10.40 18.03
C MET A 32 9.01 -10.78 18.69
N ILE A 33 8.56 -12.02 18.49
CA ILE A 33 7.36 -12.56 19.13
C ILE A 33 7.53 -12.61 20.64
N LYS A 34 8.68 -13.10 21.13
CA LYS A 34 8.97 -13.18 22.57
C LYS A 34 8.99 -11.79 23.24
N GLU A 35 9.54 -10.79 22.57
CA GLU A 35 9.58 -9.44 23.12
C GLU A 35 8.20 -8.78 23.14
N LEU A 36 7.37 -9.05 22.11
CA LEU A 36 5.97 -8.63 22.10
C LEU A 36 5.19 -9.28 23.24
N GLU A 37 5.38 -10.58 23.48
CA GLU A 37 4.77 -11.33 24.57
C GLU A 37 5.16 -10.76 25.93
N ARG A 38 6.45 -10.52 26.17
CA ARG A 38 6.94 -9.90 27.41
C ARG A 38 6.30 -8.53 27.65
N GLY A 39 6.22 -7.71 26.60
CA GLY A 39 5.57 -6.40 26.67
C GLY A 39 4.08 -6.51 27.01
N ALA A 40 3.36 -7.45 26.39
CA ALA A 40 1.95 -7.69 26.67
C ALA A 40 1.71 -8.17 28.10
N VAL A 41 2.53 -9.10 28.61
CA VAL A 41 2.47 -9.58 29.99
C VAL A 41 2.73 -8.45 30.99
N GLN A 42 3.69 -7.56 30.69
CA GLN A 42 3.94 -6.41 31.55
C GLN A 42 2.73 -5.48 31.64
N ILE A 43 2.12 -5.14 30.49
CA ILE A 43 0.91 -4.30 30.46
C ILE A 43 -0.24 -4.95 31.24
N LEU A 44 -0.42 -6.26 31.12
CA LEU A 44 -1.43 -6.99 31.89
C LEU A 44 -1.17 -6.92 33.40
N ARG A 45 0.08 -7.05 33.84
CA ARG A 45 0.45 -6.88 35.26
C ARG A 45 0.14 -5.47 35.73
N ASP A 46 0.49 -4.46 34.95
CA ASP A 46 0.25 -3.05 35.27
C ASP A 46 -1.27 -2.71 35.30
N LEU A 47 -2.08 -3.39 34.48
CA LEU A 47 -3.55 -3.31 34.51
C LEU A 47 -4.13 -3.90 35.80
N LEU A 48 -3.58 -5.02 36.27
CA LEU A 48 -4.03 -5.68 37.49
C LEU A 48 -3.62 -4.91 38.76
N THR A 49 -2.49 -4.21 38.75
CA THR A 49 -2.02 -3.41 39.89
C THR A 49 -2.66 -2.01 39.96
N THR A 50 -3.55 -1.64 39.03
CA THR A 50 -4.21 -0.32 38.94
C THR A 50 -3.28 0.90 38.84
N GLU A 51 -1.97 0.69 38.64
CA GLU A 51 -0.97 1.76 38.53
C GLU A 51 -0.95 2.44 37.14
N LEU A 52 -1.84 2.05 36.23
CA LEU A 52 -1.90 2.63 34.90
C LEU A 52 -2.48 4.05 34.91
N VAL A 53 -1.57 5.02 35.05
CA VAL A 53 -1.85 6.42 34.75
C VAL A 53 -1.92 6.59 33.23
N VAL A 54 -3.15 6.60 32.68
CA VAL A 54 -3.39 6.85 31.25
C VAL A 54 -3.05 8.32 30.93
N LEU A 55 -1.81 8.57 30.52
CA LEU A 55 -1.33 9.88 30.09
C LEU A 55 -1.72 10.16 28.63
N ARG A 56 -2.99 10.49 28.38
CA ARG A 56 -3.35 11.09 27.09
C ARG A 56 -4.32 12.26 27.23
N LYS A 57 -3.77 13.48 27.26
CA LYS A 57 -4.50 14.67 26.82
C LYS A 57 -4.60 14.62 25.29
N LEU A 58 -5.73 14.17 24.76
CA LEU A 58 -6.05 14.26 23.33
C LEU A 58 -5.95 15.74 22.90
N LYS A 59 -4.99 16.07 22.02
CA LYS A 59 -4.88 17.42 21.46
C LYS A 59 -6.06 17.69 20.52
N PHE A 60 -6.71 18.85 20.68
CA PHE A 60 -7.69 19.44 19.75
C PHE A 60 -7.21 19.30 18.29
N PRO A 61 -8.04 18.89 17.30
CA PRO A 61 -9.49 19.08 17.15
C PRO A 61 -10.32 17.77 17.09
N HIS A 62 -9.73 16.60 17.37
CA HIS A 62 -10.46 15.32 17.32
C HIS A 62 -11.70 15.29 18.22
N ASN A 63 -11.66 15.97 19.36
CA ASN A 63 -12.78 16.05 20.27
C ASN A 63 -13.99 16.75 19.64
N LEU A 64 -13.80 17.80 18.82
CA LEU A 64 -14.91 18.60 18.29
C LEU A 64 -15.83 17.78 17.38
N VAL A 65 -15.27 16.96 16.49
CA VAL A 65 -16.08 16.10 15.60
C VAL A 65 -16.82 15.04 16.41
N HIS A 66 -16.18 14.44 17.42
CA HIS A 66 -16.85 13.50 18.32
C HIS A 66 -18.00 14.17 19.09
N THR A 67 -17.75 15.34 19.68
CA THR A 67 -18.77 16.13 20.39
C THR A 67 -19.90 16.60 19.47
N LEU A 68 -19.61 16.92 18.21
CA LEU A 68 -20.63 17.24 17.21
C LEU A 68 -21.45 16.02 16.80
N LEU A 69 -20.83 14.84 16.70
CA LEU A 69 -21.54 13.58 16.41
C LEU A 69 -22.43 13.10 17.57
N ASP A 70 -22.19 13.57 18.79
CA ASP A 70 -23.07 13.34 19.93
C ASP A 70 -24.40 14.11 19.78
N ILE A 71 -24.40 15.21 19.04
CA ILE A 71 -25.61 15.98 18.74
C ILE A 71 -26.46 15.21 17.71
N GLU A 72 -27.68 14.85 18.09
CA GLU A 72 -28.56 14.03 17.26
C GLU A 72 -28.86 14.63 15.87
N LEU A 73 -29.05 15.95 15.80
CA LEU A 73 -29.28 16.68 14.55
C LEU A 73 -28.10 16.55 13.58
N PHE A 74 -26.88 16.82 14.07
CA PHE A 74 -25.67 16.73 13.25
C PHE A 74 -25.39 15.29 12.82
N ARG A 75 -25.59 14.32 13.72
CA ARG A 75 -25.48 12.89 13.42
C ARG A 75 -26.41 12.46 12.29
N ASN A 76 -27.68 12.87 12.34
CA ASN A 76 -28.65 12.54 11.30
C ASN A 76 -28.24 13.18 9.95
N LEU A 77 -27.82 14.44 9.94
CA LEU A 77 -27.32 15.11 8.75
C LEU A 77 -26.08 14.42 8.17
N PHE A 78 -25.15 14.02 9.03
CA PHE A 78 -23.95 13.29 8.65
C PHE A 78 -24.28 11.96 7.96
N PHE A 79 -25.23 11.18 8.49
CA PHE A 79 -25.65 9.93 7.86
C PHE A 79 -26.35 10.13 6.51
N VAL A 80 -27.11 11.22 6.34
CA VAL A 80 -27.70 11.59 5.03
C VAL A 80 -26.60 11.94 4.03
N TYR A 81 -25.63 12.77 4.42
CA TYR A 81 -24.48 13.09 3.59
C TYR A 81 -23.68 11.85 3.19
N MET A 82 -23.39 10.95 4.15
CA MET A 82 -22.66 9.72 3.89
C MET A 82 -23.41 8.78 2.94
N ARG A 83 -24.73 8.67 3.08
CA ARG A 83 -25.56 7.89 2.15
C ARG A 83 -25.47 8.43 0.73
N ASN A 84 -25.66 9.74 0.55
CA ASN A 84 -25.60 10.38 -0.77
C ASN A 84 -24.20 10.24 -1.40
N LYS A 85 -23.15 10.33 -0.58
CA LYS A 85 -21.77 10.13 -1.03
C LYS A 85 -21.51 8.70 -1.46
N VAL A 86 -21.97 7.73 -0.68
CA VAL A 86 -21.85 6.30 -1.02
C VAL A 86 -22.59 6.03 -2.32
N GLU A 87 -23.83 6.47 -2.45
CA GLU A 87 -24.66 6.27 -3.65
C GLU A 87 -24.01 6.88 -4.90
N LYS A 88 -23.45 8.10 -4.79
CA LYS A 88 -22.70 8.73 -5.89
C LYS A 88 -21.45 7.95 -6.31
N LEU A 89 -20.75 7.31 -5.37
CA LEU A 89 -19.53 6.56 -5.66
C LEU A 89 -19.81 5.13 -6.14
N THR A 90 -20.88 4.50 -5.65
CA THR A 90 -21.23 3.12 -5.98
C THR A 90 -22.19 3.01 -7.15
N HIS A 91 -22.83 4.12 -7.55
CA HIS A 91 -23.91 4.16 -8.54
C HIS A 91 -25.05 3.18 -8.22
N GLY A 92 -25.22 2.80 -6.94
CA GLY A 92 -26.24 1.85 -6.49
C GLY A 92 -25.93 0.37 -6.75
N HIS A 93 -24.83 0.03 -7.43
CA HIS A 93 -24.51 -1.37 -7.78
C HIS A 93 -23.96 -2.22 -6.64
N TYR A 94 -23.58 -1.60 -5.52
CA TYR A 94 -22.96 -2.29 -4.40
C TYR A 94 -23.86 -2.20 -3.16
N PRO A 95 -24.46 -3.31 -2.70
CA PRO A 95 -25.36 -3.30 -1.55
C PRO A 95 -24.61 -3.11 -0.22
N ALA A 96 -23.37 -3.62 -0.10
CA ALA A 96 -22.65 -3.61 1.18
C ALA A 96 -22.42 -2.19 1.76
N PRO A 97 -21.94 -1.19 0.99
CA PRO A 97 -21.71 0.16 1.52
C PRO A 97 -22.97 0.84 2.09
N SER A 98 -24.13 0.66 1.45
CA SER A 98 -25.38 1.26 1.92
C SER A 98 -25.90 0.57 3.19
N HIS A 99 -25.77 -0.76 3.27
CA HIS A 99 -26.10 -1.53 4.47
C HIS A 99 -25.19 -1.17 5.66
N ILE A 100 -23.88 -0.98 5.45
CA ILE A 100 -22.93 -0.56 6.49
C ILE A 100 -23.37 0.77 7.13
N VAL A 101 -23.68 1.78 6.31
CA VAL A 101 -24.15 3.08 6.80
C VAL A 101 -25.42 2.94 7.64
N ASN A 102 -26.34 2.07 7.23
CA ASN A 102 -27.60 1.83 7.94
C ASN A 102 -27.41 1.07 9.27
N VAL A 103 -26.52 0.08 9.33
CA VAL A 103 -26.21 -0.67 10.54
C VAL A 103 -25.54 0.23 11.58
N VAL A 104 -24.54 1.02 11.16
CA VAL A 104 -23.86 1.97 12.04
C VAL A 104 -24.84 3.01 12.57
N ARG A 105 -25.73 3.55 11.72
CA ARG A 105 -26.79 4.47 12.14
C ARG A 105 -27.72 3.86 13.19
N LYS A 106 -28.11 2.59 13.02
CA LYS A 106 -28.95 1.87 13.99
C LYS A 106 -28.24 1.65 15.32
N GLY A 107 -26.96 1.27 15.30
CA GLY A 107 -26.15 1.10 16.51
C GLY A 107 -26.03 2.39 17.32
N TYR A 108 -25.87 3.55 16.66
CA TYR A 108 -25.86 4.84 17.36
C TYR A 108 -27.22 5.28 17.89
N LYS A 109 -28.32 4.90 17.23
CA LYS A 109 -29.68 5.33 17.63
C LYS A 109 -30.30 4.46 18.71
N PHE A 110 -30.15 3.14 18.62
CA PHE A 110 -30.82 2.16 19.49
C PHE A 110 -29.86 1.47 20.46
N GLY A 111 -28.55 1.75 20.37
CA GLY A 111 -27.52 1.13 21.18
C GLY A 111 -26.87 -0.10 20.53
N ILE A 112 -25.80 -0.59 21.17
CA ILE A 112 -24.93 -1.65 20.62
C ILE A 112 -25.69 -2.96 20.40
N GLY A 113 -26.55 -3.36 21.35
CA GLY A 113 -27.28 -4.63 21.27
C GLY A 113 -28.15 -4.75 20.02
N ASP A 114 -28.92 -3.70 19.71
CA ASP A 114 -29.75 -3.66 18.49
C ASP A 114 -28.92 -3.41 17.23
N GLY A 115 -27.80 -2.69 17.35
CA GLY A 115 -26.80 -2.54 16.29
C GLY A 115 -26.27 -3.89 15.81
N LEU A 116 -25.83 -4.76 16.73
CA LEU A 116 -25.31 -6.10 16.43
C LEU A 116 -26.38 -7.01 15.82
N LYS A 117 -27.64 -6.93 16.30
CA LYS A 117 -28.76 -7.66 15.66
C LYS A 117 -29.01 -7.18 14.22
N ALA A 118 -28.91 -5.87 13.98
CA ALA A 118 -29.06 -5.32 12.64
C ALA A 118 -27.88 -5.69 11.74
N GLU A 119 -26.66 -5.74 12.29
CA GLU A 119 -25.45 -6.19 11.61
C GLU A 119 -25.58 -7.63 11.14
N ALA A 120 -25.92 -8.55 12.04
CA ALA A 120 -26.09 -9.98 11.69
C ALA A 120 -27.10 -10.18 10.54
N LYS A 121 -28.22 -9.46 10.58
CA LYS A 121 -29.23 -9.50 9.50
C LYS A 121 -28.69 -8.95 8.19
N ALA A 122 -28.05 -7.78 8.22
CA ALA A 122 -27.50 -7.15 7.03
C ALA A 122 -26.35 -7.97 6.42
N PHE A 123 -25.52 -8.59 7.27
CA PHE A 123 -24.45 -9.49 6.86
C PHE A 123 -25.00 -10.69 6.10
N GLY A 124 -26.03 -11.36 6.61
CA GLY A 124 -26.65 -12.50 5.92
C GLY A 124 -27.20 -12.12 4.53
N LEU A 125 -27.83 -10.94 4.41
CA LEU A 125 -28.35 -10.42 3.13
C LEU A 125 -27.23 -10.13 2.13
N VAL A 126 -26.16 -9.46 2.57
CA VAL A 126 -25.04 -9.09 1.70
C VAL A 126 -24.21 -10.32 1.33
N ALA A 127 -23.95 -11.23 2.27
CA ALA A 127 -23.14 -12.43 2.04
C ALA A 127 -23.80 -13.40 1.04
N THR A 128 -25.13 -13.40 0.96
CA THR A 128 -25.87 -14.24 0.00
C THR A 128 -26.07 -13.56 -1.37
N SER A 129 -25.77 -12.26 -1.48
CA SER A 129 -25.98 -11.48 -2.68
C SER A 129 -25.09 -11.92 -3.85
N PRO A 130 -25.54 -11.76 -5.11
CA PRO A 130 -24.72 -12.10 -6.28
C PRO A 130 -23.45 -11.24 -6.36
N GLU A 131 -23.51 -9.97 -5.96
CA GLU A 131 -22.36 -9.06 -5.97
C GLU A 131 -21.27 -9.53 -5.00
N SER A 132 -21.65 -9.99 -3.80
CA SER A 132 -20.68 -10.51 -2.83
C SER A 132 -20.00 -11.77 -3.36
N LYS A 133 -20.75 -12.69 -3.98
CA LYS A 133 -20.19 -13.90 -4.61
C LYS A 133 -19.22 -13.55 -5.75
N SER A 134 -19.57 -12.60 -6.60
CA SER A 134 -18.71 -12.13 -7.69
C SER A 134 -17.43 -11.48 -7.18
N LEU A 135 -17.51 -10.65 -6.12
CA LEU A 135 -16.32 -10.03 -5.52
C LEU A 135 -15.41 -11.05 -4.83
N LEU A 136 -15.98 -12.09 -4.20
CA LEU A 136 -15.20 -13.20 -3.66
C LEU A 136 -14.51 -13.98 -4.78
N HIS A 137 -15.19 -14.22 -5.89
CA HIS A 137 -14.59 -14.87 -7.06
C HIS A 137 -13.44 -14.02 -7.66
N LEU A 138 -13.62 -12.71 -7.79
CA LEU A 138 -12.54 -11.81 -8.21
C LEU A 138 -11.35 -11.84 -7.23
N PHE A 139 -11.63 -11.93 -5.93
CA PHE A 139 -10.58 -12.08 -4.92
C PHE A 139 -9.80 -13.39 -5.09
N THR A 140 -10.48 -14.52 -5.29
CA THR A 140 -9.81 -15.82 -5.52
C THR A 140 -8.98 -15.77 -6.80
N LEU A 141 -9.54 -15.28 -7.90
CA LEU A 141 -8.83 -15.10 -9.18
C LEU A 141 -7.59 -14.21 -9.00
N SER A 142 -7.73 -13.07 -8.32
CA SER A 142 -6.61 -12.15 -8.07
C SER A 142 -5.50 -12.78 -7.20
N THR A 143 -5.86 -13.73 -6.34
CA THR A 143 -4.91 -14.45 -5.48
C THR A 143 -4.19 -15.54 -6.26
N GLU A 144 -4.88 -16.22 -7.16
CA GLU A 144 -4.31 -17.21 -8.07
C GLU A 144 -3.37 -16.55 -9.08
N CYS A 145 -3.77 -15.43 -9.70
CA CYS A 145 -2.94 -14.69 -10.67
C CYS A 145 -1.63 -14.13 -10.07
N LYS A 146 -1.52 -14.00 -8.74
CA LYS A 146 -0.28 -13.58 -8.06
C LYS A 146 0.73 -14.71 -7.88
N LYS A 147 0.29 -15.97 -8.01
CA LYS A 147 1.17 -17.14 -7.91
C LYS A 147 1.74 -17.42 -9.30
N ASN A 148 3.03 -17.74 -9.37
CA ASN A 148 3.63 -18.15 -10.63
C ASN A 148 3.16 -19.58 -10.98
N PRO A 149 2.43 -19.80 -12.10
CA PRO A 149 1.98 -21.13 -12.49
C PRO A 149 3.10 -21.95 -13.15
N PHE A 150 4.22 -21.32 -13.51
CA PHE A 150 5.35 -21.96 -14.16
C PHE A 150 6.42 -22.37 -13.15
N ALA A 151 7.27 -23.33 -13.55
CA ALA A 151 8.44 -23.72 -12.76
C ALA A 151 9.32 -22.48 -12.47
N PRO A 152 9.97 -22.42 -11.29
CA PRO A 152 10.86 -21.32 -10.97
C PRO A 152 11.96 -21.20 -12.03
N ALA A 153 12.27 -19.96 -12.42
CA ALA A 153 13.29 -19.70 -13.41
C ALA A 153 14.65 -20.22 -12.92
N LYS A 154 15.47 -20.77 -13.84
CA LYS A 154 16.83 -21.24 -13.52
C LYS A 154 17.73 -20.12 -12.99
N LYS A 155 17.47 -18.87 -13.40
CA LYS A 155 18.16 -17.66 -12.96
C LYS A 155 17.11 -16.59 -12.70
N GLU A 156 17.10 -16.04 -11.49
CA GLU A 156 16.29 -14.87 -11.18
C GLU A 156 17.00 -13.60 -11.69
N PRO A 157 16.32 -12.75 -12.46
CA PRO A 157 16.92 -11.51 -12.95
C PRO A 157 17.20 -10.58 -11.77
N LYS A 158 18.38 -9.98 -11.71
CA LYS A 158 18.74 -8.94 -10.73
C LYS A 158 18.79 -7.56 -11.36
N SER A 159 19.02 -7.51 -12.67
CA SER A 159 19.07 -6.30 -13.47
C SER A 159 18.03 -6.31 -14.60
N LEU A 160 17.46 -5.15 -14.88
CA LEU A 160 16.43 -4.92 -15.89
C LEU A 160 16.86 -3.79 -16.83
N ALA A 161 16.60 -3.93 -18.12
CA ALA A 161 16.65 -2.82 -19.06
C ALA A 161 15.26 -2.53 -19.61
N VAL A 162 14.86 -1.26 -19.61
CA VAL A 162 13.59 -0.78 -20.15
C VAL A 162 13.89 0.13 -21.33
N ILE A 163 13.35 -0.22 -22.50
CA ILE A 163 13.60 0.50 -23.76
C ILE A 163 12.41 1.40 -24.07
N GLY A 164 12.64 2.70 -23.95
CA GLY A 164 11.64 3.76 -24.04
C GLY A 164 11.43 4.44 -22.69
N ALA A 165 11.71 5.73 -22.60
CA ALA A 165 11.46 6.61 -21.47
C ALA A 165 10.09 7.30 -21.56
N GLY A 166 9.15 6.72 -22.32
CA GLY A 166 7.75 7.14 -22.33
C GLY A 166 7.03 6.86 -21.00
N LEU A 167 5.72 7.14 -20.96
CA LEU A 167 4.91 6.98 -19.75
C LEU A 167 4.94 5.56 -19.18
N MET A 168 4.82 4.55 -20.05
CA MET A 168 4.85 3.14 -19.63
C MET A 168 6.25 2.70 -19.18
N GLY A 169 7.29 3.04 -19.94
CA GLY A 169 8.66 2.67 -19.59
C GLY A 169 9.12 3.30 -18.27
N CYS A 170 8.78 4.56 -18.02
CA CYS A 170 9.03 5.20 -16.72
C CYS A 170 8.27 4.50 -15.58
N GLY A 171 7.02 4.09 -15.81
CA GLY A 171 6.21 3.35 -14.82
C GLY A 171 6.81 1.99 -14.48
N ILE A 172 7.25 1.24 -15.49
CA ILE A 172 7.93 -0.05 -15.32
C ILE A 172 9.25 0.15 -14.57
N ALA A 173 10.05 1.14 -14.96
CA ALA A 173 11.32 1.44 -14.29
C ALA A 173 11.11 1.81 -12.82
N GLN A 174 10.11 2.64 -12.52
CA GLN A 174 9.74 3.00 -11.14
C GLN A 174 9.37 1.79 -10.29
N VAL A 175 8.52 0.90 -10.78
CA VAL A 175 8.09 -0.30 -10.04
C VAL A 175 9.27 -1.24 -9.83
N SER A 176 10.17 -1.33 -10.81
CA SER A 176 11.36 -2.19 -10.76
C SER A 176 12.35 -1.73 -9.70
N ILE A 177 12.73 -0.44 -9.68
CA ILE A 177 13.63 0.10 -8.65
C ILE A 177 13.00 0.06 -7.25
N TYR A 178 11.67 0.20 -7.15
CA TYR A 178 10.94 0.09 -5.89
C TYR A 178 11.04 -1.31 -5.29
N ASN A 179 11.11 -2.35 -6.14
CA ASN A 179 11.30 -3.74 -5.73
C ASN A 179 12.79 -4.14 -5.63
N GLY A 180 13.72 -3.20 -5.76
CA GLY A 180 15.15 -3.44 -5.57
C GLY A 180 15.91 -3.94 -6.81
N PHE A 181 15.31 -3.91 -8.00
CA PHE A 181 16.02 -4.26 -9.23
C PHE A 181 16.91 -3.12 -9.70
N VAL A 182 18.14 -3.44 -10.11
CA VAL A 182 19.00 -2.51 -10.86
C VAL A 182 18.37 -2.28 -12.22
N THR A 183 17.99 -1.05 -12.54
CA THR A 183 17.18 -0.77 -13.72
C THR A 183 17.84 0.25 -14.63
N TYR A 184 18.09 -0.14 -15.87
CA TYR A 184 18.57 0.71 -16.95
C TYR A 184 17.39 1.23 -17.77
N LEU A 185 17.18 2.53 -17.83
CA LEU A 185 16.19 3.17 -18.69
C LEU A 185 16.90 3.75 -19.90
N LYS A 186 16.57 3.22 -21.08
CA LYS A 186 17.18 3.62 -22.35
C LYS A 186 16.18 4.34 -23.24
N ASP A 187 16.55 5.48 -23.81
CA ASP A 187 15.78 6.16 -24.86
C ASP A 187 16.72 6.80 -25.88
N VAL A 188 16.23 7.12 -27.07
CA VAL A 188 16.98 7.89 -28.06
C VAL A 188 17.04 9.38 -27.69
N ASP A 189 16.04 9.88 -26.98
CA ASP A 189 15.96 11.28 -26.56
C ASP A 189 16.41 11.48 -25.10
N LYS A 190 17.46 12.28 -24.92
CA LYS A 190 17.95 12.71 -23.60
C LYS A 190 16.90 13.53 -22.84
N GLY A 191 16.09 14.32 -23.54
CA GLY A 191 14.99 15.09 -22.95
C GLY A 191 13.95 14.17 -22.30
N ALA A 192 13.52 13.13 -23.02
CA ALA A 192 12.63 12.11 -22.51
C ALA A 192 13.19 11.39 -21.27
N LEU A 193 14.48 11.02 -21.27
CA LEU A 193 15.13 10.39 -20.11
C LEU A 193 15.08 11.26 -18.86
N LEU A 194 15.47 12.54 -18.97
CA LEU A 194 15.45 13.48 -17.84
C LEU A 194 14.03 13.77 -17.36
N GLN A 195 13.06 13.84 -18.28
CA GLN A 195 11.65 14.00 -17.92
C GLN A 195 11.14 12.75 -17.17
N GLY A 196 11.52 11.57 -17.63
CA GLY A 196 11.19 10.30 -17.01
C GLY A 196 11.74 10.19 -15.59
N GLU A 197 13.03 10.45 -15.40
CA GLU A 197 13.69 10.47 -14.10
C GLU A 197 13.00 11.44 -13.12
N ARG A 198 12.71 12.67 -13.55
CA ARG A 198 11.98 13.66 -12.74
C ARG A 198 10.58 13.17 -12.36
N SER A 199 9.89 12.49 -13.27
CA SER A 199 8.57 11.91 -13.01
C SER A 199 8.64 10.82 -11.94
N ILE A 200 9.63 9.92 -12.03
CA ILE A 200 9.89 8.86 -11.07
C ILE A 200 10.20 9.45 -9.69
N ALA A 201 11.14 10.40 -9.62
CA ALA A 201 11.52 11.07 -8.38
C ALA A 201 10.32 11.76 -7.70
N LYS A 202 9.49 12.47 -8.48
CA LYS A 202 8.26 13.13 -7.98
C LYS A 202 7.26 12.13 -7.40
N HIS A 203 7.11 10.95 -8.01
CA HIS A 203 6.24 9.91 -7.47
C HIS A 203 6.77 9.34 -6.16
N LEU A 204 8.07 9.10 -6.05
CA LEU A 204 8.66 8.64 -4.80
C LEU A 204 8.58 9.71 -3.70
N ASP A 205 8.76 10.99 -4.03
CA ASP A 205 8.55 12.11 -3.10
C ASP A 205 7.11 12.14 -2.56
N LYS A 206 6.11 11.81 -3.39
CA LYS A 206 4.72 11.67 -2.92
C LYS A 206 4.59 10.53 -1.91
N ARG A 207 5.29 9.40 -2.09
CA ARG A 207 5.30 8.29 -1.12
C ARG A 207 6.02 8.67 0.18
N VAL A 208 7.11 9.45 0.11
CA VAL A 208 7.78 10.04 1.28
C VAL A 208 6.83 10.98 2.04
N LYS A 209 6.13 11.88 1.34
CA LYS A 209 5.12 12.77 1.94
C LYS A 209 3.98 12.01 2.61
N GLN A 210 3.58 10.88 2.02
CA GLN A 210 2.59 9.96 2.59
C GLN A 210 3.14 9.09 3.74
N ARG A 211 4.44 9.23 4.07
CA ARG A 211 5.16 8.44 5.09
C ARG A 211 5.13 6.93 4.82
N ALA A 212 5.04 6.55 3.54
CA ALA A 212 5.08 5.16 3.10
C ALA A 212 6.53 4.66 2.95
N ILE A 213 7.47 5.55 2.67
CA ILE A 213 8.91 5.31 2.60
C ILE A 213 9.66 6.48 3.25
N THR A 214 10.91 6.25 3.66
CA THR A 214 11.84 7.28 4.14
C THR A 214 12.55 7.99 2.99
N THR A 215 13.18 9.12 3.27
CA THR A 215 14.03 9.82 2.29
C THR A 215 15.23 8.96 1.88
N LEU A 216 15.85 8.26 2.83
CA LEU A 216 16.97 7.37 2.57
C LEU A 216 16.57 6.19 1.68
N GLU A 217 15.40 5.59 1.91
CA GLU A 217 14.86 4.55 1.02
C GLU A 217 14.62 5.06 -0.39
N LYS A 218 14.11 6.30 -0.53
CA LYS A 218 13.97 6.93 -1.85
C LYS A 218 15.31 7.05 -2.55
N ASP A 219 16.31 7.61 -1.87
CA ASP A 219 17.61 7.88 -2.46
C ASP A 219 18.31 6.56 -2.88
N ASN A 220 18.17 5.51 -2.08
CA ASN A 220 18.62 4.16 -2.44
C ASN A 220 17.88 3.60 -3.67
N MET A 221 16.57 3.79 -3.78
CA MET A 221 15.81 3.38 -4.97
C MET A 221 16.27 4.13 -6.22
N MET A 222 16.48 5.45 -6.12
CA MET A 222 16.95 6.27 -7.23
C MET A 222 18.39 5.91 -7.65
N ALA A 223 19.24 5.49 -6.71
CA ALA A 223 20.58 5.00 -7.03
C ALA A 223 20.58 3.71 -7.88
N ASN A 224 19.47 2.95 -7.90
CA ASN A 224 19.30 1.78 -8.76
C ASN A 224 18.79 2.12 -10.16
N LEU A 225 18.52 3.40 -10.47
CA LEU A 225 18.07 3.85 -11.79
C LEU A 225 19.24 4.42 -12.59
N PHE A 226 19.52 3.80 -13.73
CA PHE A 226 20.57 4.24 -14.66
C PHE A 226 19.94 4.72 -15.96
N LEU A 227 20.30 5.92 -16.41
CA LEU A 227 19.82 6.48 -17.67
C LEU A 227 20.91 6.33 -18.74
N SER A 228 20.53 5.89 -19.94
CA SER A 228 21.47 5.81 -21.07
C SER A 228 20.77 6.09 -22.39
N VAL A 229 21.50 6.62 -23.36
CA VAL A 229 21.07 6.64 -24.77
C VAL A 229 21.65 5.48 -25.57
N ASP A 230 22.73 4.89 -25.06
CA ASP A 230 23.51 3.85 -25.72
C ASP A 230 23.07 2.46 -25.29
N TYR A 231 23.07 1.52 -26.24
CA TYR A 231 22.76 0.11 -25.99
C TYR A 231 23.85 -0.62 -25.20
N GLU A 232 25.08 -0.12 -25.24
CA GLU A 232 26.20 -0.65 -24.43
C GLU A 232 25.86 -0.73 -22.94
N ALA A 233 25.10 0.24 -22.43
CA ALA A 233 24.71 0.30 -21.03
C ALA A 233 23.76 -0.85 -20.60
N ILE A 234 23.08 -1.50 -21.56
CA ILE A 234 22.08 -2.56 -21.28
C ILE A 234 22.59 -3.98 -21.55
N LYS A 235 23.86 -4.14 -21.96
CA LYS A 235 24.47 -5.45 -22.27
C LYS A 235 24.38 -6.43 -21.10
N ASN A 236 24.61 -5.94 -19.89
CA ASN A 236 24.64 -6.76 -18.67
C ASN A 236 23.27 -6.91 -17.98
N ALA A 237 22.18 -6.44 -18.60
CA ALA A 237 20.84 -6.59 -18.02
C ALA A 237 20.34 -8.04 -18.14
N ASP A 238 19.86 -8.64 -17.05
CA ASP A 238 19.33 -10.01 -17.08
C ASP A 238 18.03 -10.12 -17.89
N LEU A 239 17.20 -9.07 -17.85
CA LEU A 239 15.92 -8.99 -18.54
C LEU A 239 15.80 -7.66 -19.29
N VAL A 240 15.24 -7.68 -20.50
CA VAL A 240 14.96 -6.48 -21.30
C VAL A 240 13.46 -6.39 -21.57
N ILE A 241 12.88 -5.22 -21.34
CA ILE A 241 11.47 -4.91 -21.59
C ILE A 241 11.40 -3.78 -22.61
N GLU A 242 10.75 -4.05 -23.73
CA GLU A 242 10.45 -3.07 -24.75
C GLU A 242 9.18 -2.29 -24.37
N ALA A 243 9.27 -0.96 -24.43
CA ALA A 243 8.20 -0.02 -24.13
C ALA A 243 8.27 1.19 -25.09
N VAL A 244 8.52 0.93 -26.39
CA VAL A 244 8.52 1.93 -27.46
C VAL A 244 7.12 2.06 -28.07
N TYR A 245 6.98 2.96 -29.05
CA TYR A 245 5.70 3.19 -29.72
C TYR A 245 5.20 1.93 -30.45
N GLU A 246 3.87 1.83 -30.61
CA GLU A 246 3.21 0.70 -31.28
C GLU A 246 3.37 0.76 -32.81
N ASP A 247 4.61 0.62 -33.27
CA ASP A 247 4.96 0.47 -34.68
C ASP A 247 5.78 -0.82 -34.88
N VAL A 248 5.31 -1.66 -35.79
CA VAL A 248 5.89 -3.00 -36.02
C VAL A 248 7.33 -2.89 -36.56
N GLN A 249 7.60 -1.95 -37.45
CA GLN A 249 8.93 -1.78 -38.04
C GLN A 249 9.92 -1.28 -36.99
N LEU A 250 9.50 -0.33 -36.15
CA LEU A 250 10.27 0.18 -35.03
C LEU A 250 10.59 -0.92 -34.02
N LYS A 251 9.59 -1.70 -33.59
CA LYS A 251 9.81 -2.81 -32.64
C LYS A 251 10.77 -3.85 -33.19
N GLN A 252 10.63 -4.23 -34.46
CA GLN A 252 11.58 -5.15 -35.11
C GLN A 252 13.00 -4.60 -35.16
N LYS A 253 13.15 -3.31 -35.47
CA LYS A 253 14.46 -2.64 -35.48
C LYS A 253 15.08 -2.65 -34.08
N VAL A 254 14.34 -2.25 -33.06
CA VAL A 254 14.79 -2.22 -31.66
C VAL A 254 15.20 -3.62 -31.19
N LEU A 255 14.40 -4.65 -31.47
CA LEU A 255 14.72 -6.03 -31.10
C LEU A 255 15.99 -6.55 -31.80
N ARG A 256 16.21 -6.19 -33.08
CA ARG A 256 17.45 -6.54 -33.79
C ARG A 256 18.67 -5.87 -33.16
N GLU A 257 18.57 -4.59 -32.83
CA GLU A 257 19.66 -3.84 -32.17
C GLU A 257 20.01 -4.48 -30.82
N ILE A 258 19.01 -4.81 -30.00
CA ILE A 258 19.20 -5.46 -28.69
C ILE A 258 19.81 -6.87 -28.83
N ALA A 259 19.35 -7.65 -29.81
CA ALA A 259 19.84 -9.01 -30.01
C ALA A 259 21.29 -9.02 -30.51
N PHE A 260 21.61 -8.16 -31.48
CA PHE A 260 22.95 -8.07 -32.07
C PHE A 260 24.00 -7.70 -31.02
N ASP A 261 23.71 -6.73 -30.17
CA ASP A 261 24.62 -6.21 -29.15
C ASP A 261 24.90 -7.18 -27.98
N ARG A 262 24.14 -8.29 -27.90
CA ARG A 262 24.33 -9.37 -26.90
C ARG A 262 25.00 -10.63 -27.44
N THR A 263 25.01 -10.82 -28.76
CA THR A 263 25.63 -11.98 -29.42
C THR A 263 27.12 -11.79 -29.71
N VAL A 264 27.63 -10.57 -29.60
CA VAL A 264 29.05 -10.20 -29.80
C VAL A 264 29.70 -9.98 -28.43
#